data_AF-A0A851AQQ3-F1
#
_entry.id   AF-A0A851AQQ3-F1
#
_cell.length_a   1.000
_cell.length_b   1.000
_cell.length_c   1.000
_cell.angle_alpha   90.00
_cell.angle_beta   90.00
_cell.angle_gamma   90.00
#
_symmetry.space_group_name_H-M   'P 1'
#
loop_
_entity.id
_entity.type
_entity.pdbx_description
1 polymer ?
#
loop_
_entity_poly.entity_id
_entity_poly.type
_entity_poly.pdbx_seq_one_letter_code
_entity_poly.pdbx_strand_id
1 'polypeptide(L)'
;AAGGEPLPDVSTHIFEGSHPKLSSSEVTARLTAQSHAHGQRLVCSAANEAGPAPAEASVTLDVLFPPSAPTIEGLESPHVRAGDTLRLVCIVRGGNPPPSLHWDKVLVALGALGRGTAGTGSTESTGRALGALGALGGHWELWEH
;
A
#
# COMPACT_ATOMS: atom_id res chain seq x y z
N ALA A 1 -17.97 -21.92 -17.92
CA ALA A 1 -16.80 -22.36 -17.16
C ALA A 1 -16.33 -21.21 -16.29
N ALA A 2 -16.63 -21.26 -14.99
CA ALA A 2 -16.23 -20.26 -14.01
C ALA A 2 -14.75 -20.51 -13.64
N GLY A 3 -13.82 -19.86 -14.34
CA GLY A 3 -12.37 -20.05 -14.19
C GLY A 3 -11.75 -19.26 -13.04
N GLY A 4 -12.40 -19.21 -11.87
CA GLY A 4 -11.87 -18.58 -10.65
C GLY A 4 -11.21 -19.61 -9.74
N GLU A 5 -10.18 -19.20 -9.00
CA GLU A 5 -9.59 -20.04 -7.95
C GLU A 5 -10.60 -20.20 -6.79
N PRO A 6 -10.92 -21.42 -6.35
CA PRO A 6 -11.83 -21.64 -5.23
C PRO A 6 -11.24 -21.09 -3.93
N LEU A 7 -12.09 -20.48 -3.11
CA LEU A 7 -11.70 -19.97 -1.80
C LEU A 7 -11.48 -21.14 -0.81
N PRO A 8 -10.48 -21.05 0.09
CA PRO A 8 -10.10 -22.18 0.94
C PRO A 8 -11.08 -22.48 2.08
N ASP A 9 -11.76 -21.46 2.63
CA ASP A 9 -12.70 -21.61 3.76
C ASP A 9 -14.10 -21.13 3.35
N VAL A 10 -14.88 -22.06 2.79
CA VAL A 10 -16.25 -21.86 2.35
C VAL A 10 -17.15 -22.88 3.02
N SER A 11 -18.18 -22.40 3.71
CA SER A 11 -19.25 -23.24 4.25
C SER A 11 -20.55 -22.98 3.52
N THR A 12 -21.28 -24.05 3.22
CA THR A 12 -22.56 -24.00 2.52
C THR A 12 -23.63 -24.67 3.37
N HIS A 13 -24.73 -23.96 3.60
CA HIS A 13 -25.89 -24.48 4.30
C HIS A 13 -27.10 -24.46 3.37
N ILE A 14 -27.83 -25.57 3.28
CA ILE A 14 -29.04 -25.69 2.45
C ILE A 14 -30.24 -25.82 3.37
N PHE A 15 -31.24 -24.99 3.13
CA PHE A 15 -32.52 -24.98 3.81
C PHE A 15 -33.59 -25.56 2.88
N GLU A 16 -34.37 -26.51 3.38
CA GLU A 16 -35.54 -27.02 2.67
C GLU A 16 -36.61 -25.92 2.56
N GLY A 17 -37.21 -25.81 1.39
CA GLY A 17 -38.29 -24.87 1.13
C GLY A 17 -39.65 -25.42 1.51
N SER A 18 -40.70 -24.66 1.18
CA SER A 18 -42.09 -25.05 1.44
C SER A 18 -42.57 -26.27 0.63
N HIS A 19 -41.81 -26.66 -0.39
CA HIS A 19 -42.10 -27.80 -1.28
C HIS A 19 -40.81 -28.56 -1.58
N PRO A 20 -40.88 -29.86 -1.91
CA PRO A 20 -39.69 -30.70 -2.14
C PRO A 20 -38.82 -30.27 -3.33
N LYS A 21 -39.34 -29.41 -4.21
CA LYS A 21 -38.61 -28.84 -5.35
C LYS A 21 -38.04 -27.44 -5.09
N LEU A 22 -38.28 -26.89 -3.91
CA LEU A 22 -37.82 -25.58 -3.50
C LEU A 22 -36.80 -25.75 -2.39
N SER A 23 -35.63 -25.14 -2.54
CA SER A 23 -34.61 -25.04 -1.52
C SER A 23 -33.99 -23.65 -1.55
N SER A 24 -33.42 -23.25 -0.43
CA SER A 24 -32.61 -22.04 -0.30
C SER A 24 -31.22 -22.42 0.17
N SER A 25 -30.18 -21.73 -0.28
CA SER A 25 -28.81 -21.99 0.14
C SER A 25 -28.16 -20.72 0.64
N GLU A 26 -27.45 -20.82 1.75
CA GLU A 26 -26.59 -19.77 2.28
C GLU A 26 -25.14 -20.23 2.18
N VAL A 27 -24.29 -19.41 1.57
CA VAL A 27 -22.86 -19.66 1.40
C VAL A 27 -22.11 -18.60 2.19
N THR A 28 -21.30 -19.02 3.15
CA THR A 28 -20.43 -18.14 3.93
C THR A 28 -18.98 -18.45 3.60
N ALA A 29 -18.22 -17.42 3.22
CA ALA A 29 -16.78 -17.53 3.00
C ALA A 29 -16.03 -16.71 4.06
N ARG A 30 -14.96 -17.28 4.62
CA ARG A 30 -14.06 -16.57 5.55
C ARG A 30 -12.72 -16.36 4.87
N LEU A 31 -12.25 -15.11 4.92
CA LEU A 31 -11.10 -14.66 4.16
C LEU A 31 -10.20 -13.83 5.07
N THR A 32 -8.90 -14.14 5.08
CA THR A 32 -7.90 -13.26 5.67
C THR A 32 -7.40 -12.33 4.59
N ALA A 33 -7.78 -11.05 4.66
CA ALA A 33 -7.39 -10.06 3.68
C ALA A 33 -5.86 -9.83 3.72
N GLN A 34 -5.21 -10.00 2.58
CA GLN A 34 -3.80 -9.66 2.38
C GLN A 34 -3.65 -8.52 1.38
N SER A 35 -2.55 -7.79 1.42
CA SER A 35 -2.29 -6.64 0.52
C SER A 35 -2.37 -7.03 -0.96
N HIS A 36 -1.90 -8.22 -1.33
CA HIS A 36 -1.98 -8.74 -2.70
C HIS A 36 -3.41 -9.09 -3.15
N ALA A 37 -4.37 -9.12 -2.22
CA ALA A 37 -5.79 -9.34 -2.51
C ALA A 37 -6.55 -8.05 -2.85
N HIS A 38 -5.94 -6.88 -2.66
CA HIS A 38 -6.54 -5.61 -3.05
C HIS A 38 -6.82 -5.58 -4.57
N GLY A 39 -8.03 -5.16 -4.95
CA GLY A 39 -8.49 -5.12 -6.34
C GLY A 39 -8.94 -6.48 -6.92
N GLN A 40 -8.83 -7.58 -6.17
CA GLN A 40 -9.36 -8.87 -6.62
C GLN A 40 -10.89 -8.88 -6.56
N ARG A 41 -11.53 -9.53 -7.55
CA ARG A 41 -12.99 -9.65 -7.67
C ARG A 41 -13.44 -11.03 -7.20
N LEU A 42 -14.23 -11.06 -6.14
CA LEU A 42 -14.90 -12.26 -5.65
C LEU A 42 -16.26 -12.40 -6.33
N VAL A 43 -16.62 -13.62 -6.69
CA VAL A 43 -17.88 -13.93 -7.37
C VAL A 43 -18.59 -15.05 -6.61
N CYS A 44 -19.86 -14.83 -6.28
CA CYS A 44 -20.78 -15.85 -5.80
C CYS A 44 -21.71 -16.21 -6.97
N SER A 45 -21.74 -17.50 -7.34
CA SER A 45 -22.52 -18.01 -8.46
C SER A 45 -23.50 -19.07 -7.96
N ALA A 46 -24.78 -18.93 -8.31
CA ALA A 46 -25.86 -19.85 -7.97
C ALA A 46 -26.47 -20.41 -9.26
N ALA A 47 -26.36 -21.73 -9.45
CA ALA A 47 -26.91 -22.43 -10.62
C ALA A 47 -28.18 -23.19 -10.25
N ASN A 48 -29.15 -23.20 -11.16
CA ASN A 48 -30.39 -23.98 -11.06
C ASN A 48 -30.73 -24.55 -12.43
N GLU A 49 -31.01 -25.85 -12.51
CA GLU A 49 -31.43 -26.58 -13.73
C GLU A 49 -32.70 -26.00 -14.37
N ALA A 50 -33.54 -25.30 -13.61
CA ALA A 50 -34.73 -24.63 -14.14
C ALA A 50 -34.41 -23.35 -14.94
N GLY A 51 -33.21 -22.79 -14.75
CA GLY A 51 -32.75 -21.57 -15.41
C GLY A 51 -31.70 -21.85 -16.48
N PRO A 52 -31.62 -21.03 -17.54
CA PRO A 52 -30.64 -21.24 -18.62
C PRO A 52 -29.21 -20.81 -18.24
N ALA A 53 -29.01 -20.04 -17.16
CA ALA A 53 -27.72 -19.53 -16.73
C ALA A 53 -27.66 -19.36 -15.20
N PRO A 54 -26.47 -19.44 -14.59
CA PRO A 54 -26.29 -19.16 -13.18
C PRO A 54 -26.48 -17.67 -12.86
N ALA A 55 -27.05 -17.38 -11.70
CA ALA A 55 -27.11 -16.04 -11.15
C ALA A 55 -25.78 -15.72 -10.46
N GLU A 56 -25.18 -14.57 -10.79
CA GLU A 56 -23.89 -14.16 -10.24
C GLU A 56 -23.99 -12.83 -9.50
N ALA A 57 -23.35 -12.75 -8.35
CA ALA A 57 -23.09 -11.53 -7.61
C ALA A 57 -21.58 -11.40 -7.40
N SER A 58 -21.05 -10.17 -7.44
CA SER A 58 -19.61 -9.96 -7.28
C SER A 58 -19.29 -8.77 -6.39
N VAL A 59 -18.17 -8.87 -5.68
CA VAL A 59 -17.61 -7.80 -4.84
C VAL A 59 -16.12 -7.66 -5.14
N THR A 60 -15.64 -6.42 -5.20
CA THR A 60 -14.21 -6.13 -5.35
C THR A 60 -13.62 -5.79 -3.99
N LEU A 61 -12.49 -6.42 -3.65
CA LEU A 61 -11.85 -6.23 -2.36
C LEU A 61 -11.08 -4.90 -2.31
N ASP A 62 -11.42 -4.05 -1.35
CA ASP A 62 -10.63 -2.88 -0.98
C ASP A 62 -9.86 -3.14 0.31
N VAL A 63 -8.67 -3.75 0.19
CA VAL A 63 -7.82 -4.09 1.34
C VAL A 63 -6.92 -2.90 1.68
N LEU A 64 -6.94 -2.46 2.94
CA LEU A 64 -6.05 -1.42 3.45
C LEU A 64 -4.73 -2.02 3.94
N PHE A 65 -3.61 -1.40 3.56
CA PHE A 65 -2.28 -1.87 3.97
C PHE A 65 -1.25 -0.73 3.94
N PRO A 66 -0.23 -0.79 4.81
CA PRO A 66 0.81 0.23 4.84
C PRO A 66 1.73 0.16 3.62
N PRO A 67 2.37 1.27 3.24
CA PRO A 67 3.42 1.28 2.25
C PRO A 67 4.73 0.67 2.78
N SER A 68 5.70 0.47 1.90
CA SER A 68 7.08 0.10 2.28
C SER A 68 7.77 1.23 3.05
N ALA A 69 8.84 0.89 3.77
CA ALA A 69 9.72 1.90 4.34
C ALA A 69 10.27 2.83 3.24
N PRO A 70 10.38 4.15 3.49
CA PRO A 70 10.94 5.09 2.55
C PRO A 70 12.43 4.82 2.33
N THR A 71 12.87 4.94 1.08
CA THR A 71 14.29 4.87 0.69
C THR A 71 14.68 6.19 0.06
N ILE A 72 15.86 6.71 0.41
CA ILE A 72 16.41 7.93 -0.18
C ILE A 72 17.54 7.54 -1.14
N GLU A 73 17.41 7.98 -2.39
CA GLU A 73 18.43 7.84 -3.43
C GLU A 73 19.10 9.21 -3.71
N GLY A 74 20.32 9.18 -4.28
CA GLY A 74 21.08 10.38 -4.63
C GLY A 74 22.17 10.79 -3.62
N LEU A 75 22.39 9.99 -2.58
CA LEU A 75 23.51 10.13 -1.66
C LEU A 75 24.49 8.95 -1.84
N GLU A 76 25.50 9.12 -2.70
CA GLU A 76 26.47 8.06 -2.99
C GLU A 76 27.53 7.87 -1.90
N SER A 77 27.74 8.89 -1.06
CA SER A 77 28.72 8.90 0.03
C SER A 77 28.11 9.59 1.25
N PRO A 78 28.37 9.08 2.48
CA PRO A 78 28.00 9.78 3.70
C PRO A 78 28.75 11.11 3.85
N HIS A 79 29.89 11.27 3.18
CA HIS A 79 30.65 12.51 3.15
C HIS A 79 30.28 13.30 1.90
N VAL A 80 29.76 14.50 2.10
CA VAL A 80 29.45 15.46 1.04
C VAL A 80 30.24 16.74 1.30
N ARG A 81 30.78 17.36 0.24
CA ARG A 81 31.51 18.62 0.41
C ARG A 81 30.52 19.78 0.51
N ALA A 82 30.80 20.70 1.43
CA ALA A 82 30.03 21.93 1.53
C ALA A 82 30.05 22.67 0.19
N GLY A 83 28.88 23.13 -0.25
CA GLY A 83 28.71 23.79 -1.55
C GLY A 83 28.33 22.86 -2.71
N ASP A 84 28.43 21.54 -2.55
CA ASP A 84 27.97 20.58 -3.56
C ASP A 84 26.44 20.64 -3.69
N THR A 85 25.94 20.48 -4.92
CA THR A 85 24.50 20.40 -5.18
C THR A 85 24.08 18.94 -5.18
N LEU A 86 23.17 18.59 -4.28
CA LEU A 86 22.61 17.25 -4.17
C LEU A 86 21.18 17.24 -4.69
N ARG A 87 20.86 16.15 -5.40
CA ARG A 87 19.50 15.80 -5.82
C ARG A 87 19.10 14.53 -5.07
N LEU A 88 18.21 14.68 -4.09
CA LEU A 88 17.70 13.56 -3.29
C LEU A 88 16.30 13.17 -3.75
N VAL A 89 16.08 11.86 -3.87
CA VAL A 89 14.79 11.28 -4.27
C VAL A 89 14.29 10.38 -3.16
N CYS A 90 13.08 10.64 -2.65
CA CYS A 90 12.42 9.80 -1.66
C CYS A 90 11.45 8.88 -2.38
N ILE A 91 11.64 7.58 -2.20
CA ILE A 91 10.86 6.54 -2.86
C ILE A 91 10.12 5.74 -1.79
N VAL A 92 8.81 5.63 -1.95
CA VAL A 92 7.93 4.77 -1.16
C VAL A 92 7.13 3.89 -2.12
N ARG A 93 7.04 2.59 -1.84
CA ARG A 93 6.35 1.63 -2.70
C ARG A 93 5.09 1.11 -2.02
N GLY A 94 4.02 1.00 -2.80
CA GLY A 94 2.74 0.46 -2.33
C GLY A 94 2.03 1.38 -1.33
N GLY A 95 1.07 0.80 -0.62
CA GLY A 95 0.17 1.47 0.30
C GLY A 95 -1.22 1.66 -0.30
N ASN A 96 -2.24 1.30 0.49
CA ASN A 96 -3.62 1.64 0.22
C ASN A 96 -4.27 2.18 1.52
N PRO A 97 -4.68 3.46 1.58
CA PRO A 97 -4.62 4.45 0.51
C PRO A 97 -3.17 4.86 0.14
N PRO A 98 -2.96 5.51 -1.02
CA PRO A 98 -1.64 5.98 -1.44
C PRO A 98 -0.99 6.90 -0.40
N PRO A 99 0.31 6.71 -0.09
CA PRO A 99 0.99 7.52 0.92
C PRO A 99 1.26 8.95 0.44
N SER A 100 1.23 9.89 1.38
CA SER A 100 1.65 11.28 1.16
C SER A 100 3.11 11.45 1.58
N LEU A 101 3.95 11.94 0.68
CA LEU A 101 5.37 12.18 0.93
C LEU A 101 5.64 13.68 1.03
N HIS A 102 6.48 14.05 2.01
CA HIS A 102 6.99 15.40 2.16
C HIS A 102 8.46 15.36 2.56
N TRP A 103 9.20 16.38 2.14
CA TRP A 103 10.58 16.58 2.55
C TRP A 103 10.63 17.56 3.72
N ASP A 104 11.20 17.13 4.82
CA ASP A 104 11.57 18.01 5.92
C ASP A 104 13.08 18.25 5.88
N LYS A 105 13.48 19.51 5.70
CA LYS A 105 14.86 19.94 5.87
C LYS A 105 15.05 20.27 7.35
N VAL A 106 15.69 19.37 8.10
CA VAL A 106 16.15 19.68 9.45
C VAL A 106 17.46 20.46 9.31
N LEU A 107 17.36 21.78 9.29
CA LEU A 107 18.53 22.64 9.42
C LEU A 107 18.95 22.61 10.90
N VAL A 108 20.03 21.91 11.22
CA VAL A 108 20.65 22.02 12.56
C VAL A 108 21.50 23.29 12.57
N ALA A 109 20.81 24.43 12.62
CA ALA A 109 21.37 25.75 12.96
C ALA A 109 20.21 26.67 13.36
N LEU A 110 20.05 26.90 14.66
CA LEU A 110 19.26 27.97 15.29
C LEU A 110 18.03 28.49 14.49
N GLY A 111 16.95 27.69 14.40
CA GLY A 111 15.59 28.22 14.29
C GLY A 111 15.05 28.66 12.92
N ALA A 112 15.05 27.78 11.89
CA ALA A 112 14.18 27.97 10.73
C ALA A 112 13.69 26.64 10.13
N LEU A 113 12.40 26.33 10.32
CA LEU A 113 11.71 25.19 9.69
C LEU A 113 11.25 25.57 8.28
N GLY A 114 11.91 25.05 7.25
CA GLY A 114 11.45 25.15 5.86
C GLY A 114 10.71 23.88 5.45
N ARG A 115 9.40 23.97 5.20
CA ARG A 115 8.55 22.83 4.79
C ARG A 115 8.56 22.67 3.26
N GLY A 116 8.86 21.48 2.77
CA GLY A 116 8.82 21.14 1.34
C GLY A 116 7.42 20.80 0.81
N THR A 117 7.29 20.70 -0.51
CA THR A 117 6.05 20.38 -1.22
C THR A 117 5.63 18.92 -1.03
N ALA A 118 4.33 18.68 -0.81
CA ALA A 118 3.74 17.35 -0.69
C ALA A 118 3.46 16.73 -2.07
N GLY A 119 3.74 15.43 -2.24
CA GLY A 119 3.47 14.68 -3.46
C GLY A 119 3.11 13.22 -3.19
N THR A 120 2.51 12.54 -4.16
CA THR A 120 2.15 11.11 -4.10
C THR A 120 3.20 10.26 -4.80
N GLY A 121 3.67 9.18 -4.15
CA GLY A 121 4.53 8.15 -4.78
C GLY A 121 6.04 8.41 -4.70
N SER A 122 6.52 9.54 -5.24
CA SER A 122 7.93 9.94 -5.14
C SER A 122 8.05 11.45 -5.09
N THR A 123 8.89 11.97 -4.20
CA THR A 123 9.18 13.40 -4.12
C THR A 123 10.67 13.66 -4.29
N GLU A 124 10.99 14.78 -4.92
CA GLU A 124 12.37 15.19 -5.18
C GLU A 124 12.67 16.49 -4.43
N SER A 125 13.87 16.57 -3.85
CA SER A 125 14.40 17.80 -3.28
C SER A 125 15.81 18.03 -3.79
N THR A 126 16.02 19.21 -4.40
CA THR A 126 17.36 19.69 -4.77
C THR A 126 17.81 20.71 -3.72
N GLY A 127 19.04 20.57 -3.23
CA GLY A 127 19.61 21.47 -2.22
C GLY A 127 21.13 21.47 -2.23
N ARG A 128 21.74 22.51 -1.66
CA ARG A 128 23.19 22.56 -1.45
C ARG A 128 23.54 21.93 -0.11
N ALA A 129 24.56 21.08 -0.08
CA ALA A 129 25.09 20.52 1.15
C ALA A 129 25.75 21.63 1.99
N LEU A 130 25.38 21.70 3.27
CA LEU A 130 25.88 22.71 4.20
C LEU A 130 27.08 22.21 5.04
N GLY A 131 27.42 20.91 5.01
CA GLY A 131 28.54 20.32 5.76
C GLY A 131 28.64 18.79 5.59
N ALA A 132 29.57 18.16 6.30
CA ALA A 132 29.75 16.70 6.29
C ALA A 132 28.70 16.01 7.19
N LEU A 133 28.09 14.90 6.72
CA LEU A 133 27.17 14.09 7.50
C LEU A 133 27.96 12.97 8.20
N GLY A 134 28.16 13.11 9.51
CA GLY A 134 28.75 12.06 10.35
C GLY A 134 27.67 11.12 10.88
N ALA A 135 27.84 9.80 10.70
CA ALA A 135 26.95 8.80 11.28
C ALA A 135 27.39 8.46 12.71
N LEU A 136 26.62 8.89 13.71
CA LEU A 136 26.65 8.30 15.05
C LEU A 136 25.23 7.85 15.40
N GLY A 137 25.04 6.53 15.51
CA GLY A 137 23.89 5.89 16.16
C GLY A 137 22.53 6.57 15.99
N GLY A 138 21.88 6.40 14.83
CA GLY A 138 20.46 6.74 14.66
C GLY A 138 20.08 8.22 14.78
N HIS A 139 21.06 9.13 14.83
CA HIS A 139 20.87 10.57 14.93
C HIS A 139 21.87 11.26 13.99
N TRP A 140 21.43 12.25 13.20
CA TRP A 140 22.29 12.96 12.24
C TRP A 140 22.80 14.26 12.89
N GLU A 141 24.10 14.35 13.20
CA GLU A 141 24.76 15.57 13.70
C GLU A 141 25.68 16.17 12.63
N LEU A 142 25.59 17.49 12.44
CA LEU A 142 26.49 18.30 11.59
C LEU A 142 27.63 18.86 12.44
N TRP A 143 28.88 18.73 11.99
CA TRP A 143 30.06 19.35 12.60
C TRP A 143 30.63 20.43 11.68
N GLU A 144 30.99 21.59 12.23
CA GLU A 144 31.82 22.63 11.58
C GLU A 144 33.22 22.66 12.23
N HIS A 145 34.25 22.92 11.43
CA HIS A 145 35.62 23.21 11.88
C HIS A 145 35.88 24.71 11.85
#